data_AF-A0A3C1YVT3-F1
#
_entry.id   AF-A0A3C1YVT3-F1
#
_cell.length_a   1.000
_cell.length_b   1.000
_cell.length_c   1.000
_cell.angle_alpha   90.00
_cell.angle_beta   90.00
_cell.angle_gamma   90.00
#
_symmetry.space_group_name_H-M   'P 1'
#
loop_
_entity.id
_entity.type
_entity.pdbx_description
1 polymer ?
#
loop_
_entity_poly.entity_id
_entity_poly.type
_entity_poly.pdbx_seq_one_letter_code
_entity_poly.pdbx_strand_id
1 'polypeptide(L)'
;AYYPASLVFYPMESNLGYRPGVSKEVFACLDDEQVNVYRDICNQLVLPSVSKEKPAVIGISIGTQMQLMAGLTFCKMIKESFPEIRVVVGGNVVTRLQEEWAHHERFFTEVFDAAILYEGEHALLWYLEAVNGQRSMEQVPNLMYRDADGVKQSKEVYTEKTSALPLPDFDGLPLDRYFVPERIIPYLATRGCYWGRCTFCDHGQGYFDQYRGMSAQHVVDQVTALRDKYNCRHFLFSDESYPPALFKKVSQLLVDRNVGIKWTTLIRFEETLQDQAIWDLAAKAGCCTLYYGMESANERVLNLMDKHARKSVIQNNLHQAAKAGIWNHVMAFYGFPGETRDEALETRQFVIDNQPVIHSVELFYFVAYRHTPMVRNPDKFGITIHKQEEYDLPLDYYYTLNEPVGISCLDAMQLCEEFYKNDFQPWAVRVNSREHVFLYISKFGTNKLPQIYAATKDGAAAEGVSGLVTWPVAMGEGDEGKEGMSRVVSHGLG
;
A
#
# COMPACT_ATOMS: atom_id res chain seq x y z
N ALA A 1 -2.73 -23.88 20.18
CA ALA A 1 -2.67 -22.78 19.19
C ALA A 1 -2.98 -23.36 17.82
N TYR A 2 -4.06 -22.89 17.20
CA TYR A 2 -4.54 -23.31 15.89
C TYR A 2 -3.68 -22.61 14.82
N TYR A 3 -2.94 -23.38 14.03
CA TYR A 3 -2.17 -22.90 12.88
C TYR A 3 -2.84 -23.49 11.65
N PRO A 4 -3.82 -22.80 11.04
CA PRO A 4 -4.52 -23.35 9.89
C PRO A 4 -3.49 -23.65 8.78
N ALA A 5 -3.59 -24.85 8.21
CA ALA A 5 -2.75 -25.30 7.10
C ALA A 5 -3.01 -24.54 5.79
N SER A 6 -4.02 -23.66 5.77
CA SER A 6 -4.39 -22.78 4.67
C SER A 6 -5.09 -21.54 5.23
N LEU A 7 -4.48 -20.37 5.05
CA LEU A 7 -5.11 -19.06 5.25
C LEU A 7 -5.12 -18.38 3.90
N VAL A 8 -6.21 -18.58 3.16
CA VAL A 8 -6.46 -17.85 1.93
C VAL A 8 -7.34 -16.66 2.26
N PHE A 9 -6.71 -15.58 2.72
CA PHE A 9 -7.34 -14.26 2.64
C PHE A 9 -7.08 -13.76 1.23
N TYR A 10 -8.05 -13.92 0.33
CA TYR A 10 -8.11 -13.01 -0.80
C TYR A 10 -8.55 -11.66 -0.23
N PRO A 11 -7.88 -10.53 -0.56
CA PRO A 11 -8.56 -9.26 -0.47
C PRO A 11 -9.81 -9.41 -1.32
N MET A 12 -10.98 -9.50 -0.68
CA MET A 12 -12.21 -9.23 -1.40
C MET A 12 -12.11 -7.77 -1.77
N GLU A 13 -11.60 -7.46 -2.96
CA GLU A 13 -12.15 -6.34 -3.69
C GLU A 13 -13.64 -6.64 -3.76
N SER A 14 -14.42 -5.88 -3.01
CA SER A 14 -15.86 -5.85 -3.19
C SER A 14 -16.05 -5.39 -4.63
N ASN A 15 -16.19 -6.33 -5.55
CA ASN A 15 -16.47 -6.01 -6.94
C ASN A 15 -17.92 -5.53 -6.99
N LEU A 16 -18.11 -4.26 -6.64
CA LEU A 16 -19.42 -3.62 -6.58
C LEU A 16 -19.93 -3.30 -7.99
N GLY A 17 -19.15 -3.57 -9.05
CA GLY A 17 -19.49 -3.18 -10.42
C GLY A 17 -19.38 -1.67 -10.70
N TYR A 18 -18.93 -0.87 -9.73
CA TYR A 18 -18.77 0.59 -9.86
C TYR A 18 -17.31 1.00 -9.96
N ARG A 19 -17.04 1.99 -10.80
CA ARG A 19 -15.70 2.52 -11.04
C ARG A 19 -15.36 3.62 -10.03
N PRO A 20 -14.34 3.44 -9.17
CA PRO A 20 -13.99 4.43 -8.15
C PRO A 20 -13.39 5.73 -8.70
N GLY A 21 -12.95 5.71 -9.96
CA GLY A 21 -12.45 6.90 -10.65
C GLY A 21 -13.51 7.75 -11.35
N VAL A 22 -14.81 7.41 -11.20
CA VAL A 22 -15.94 8.10 -11.85
C VAL A 22 -16.94 8.55 -10.77
N SER A 23 -16.98 9.85 -10.47
CA SER A 23 -17.76 10.41 -9.36
C SER A 23 -19.25 10.04 -9.44
N LYS A 24 -19.84 10.07 -10.65
CA LYS A 24 -21.22 9.69 -10.89
C LYS A 24 -21.51 8.25 -10.44
N GLU A 25 -20.60 7.33 -10.70
CA GLU A 25 -20.70 5.93 -10.29
C GLU A 25 -20.41 5.74 -8.81
N VAL A 26 -19.47 6.50 -8.24
CA VAL A 26 -19.27 6.55 -6.79
C VAL A 26 -20.59 6.89 -6.10
N PHE A 27 -21.26 7.98 -6.51
CA PHE A 27 -22.54 8.36 -5.91
C PHE A 27 -23.64 7.32 -6.14
N ALA A 28 -23.73 6.73 -7.33
CA ALA A 28 -24.68 5.66 -7.60
C ALA A 28 -24.44 4.45 -6.67
N CYS A 29 -23.18 4.09 -6.42
CA CYS A 29 -22.81 3.04 -5.48
C CYS A 29 -23.22 3.36 -4.04
N LEU A 30 -23.02 4.61 -3.59
CA LEU A 30 -23.39 4.99 -2.22
C LEU A 30 -24.89 4.81 -1.96
N ASP A 31 -25.72 4.98 -2.99
CA ASP A 31 -27.19 4.88 -2.95
C ASP A 31 -27.72 3.48 -3.29
N ASP A 32 -26.87 2.55 -3.73
CA ASP A 32 -27.29 1.21 -4.14
C ASP A 32 -27.46 0.27 -2.93
N GLU A 33 -28.70 -0.06 -2.58
CA GLU A 33 -29.03 -0.97 -1.47
C GLU A 33 -28.98 -2.47 -1.82
N GLN A 34 -28.77 -2.82 -3.09
CA GLN A 34 -28.75 -4.19 -3.57
C GLN A 34 -27.34 -4.76 -3.71
N VAL A 35 -26.39 -3.93 -4.17
CA VAL A 35 -25.02 -4.35 -4.50
C VAL A 35 -24.00 -3.86 -3.47
N ASN A 36 -24.20 -2.69 -2.88
CA ASN A 36 -23.23 -2.10 -1.96
C ASN A 36 -23.27 -2.76 -0.57
N VAL A 37 -22.53 -3.85 -0.42
CA VAL A 37 -22.38 -4.61 0.85
C VAL A 37 -21.91 -3.74 2.03
N TYR A 38 -21.25 -2.61 1.79
CA TYR A 38 -20.84 -1.72 2.86
C TYR A 38 -22.02 -1.05 3.55
N ARG A 39 -23.17 -0.90 2.89
CA ARG A 39 -24.39 -0.40 3.55
C ARG A 39 -24.85 -1.35 4.65
N ASP A 40 -24.85 -2.65 4.38
CA ASP A 40 -25.19 -3.67 5.37
C ASP A 40 -24.20 -3.67 6.55
N ILE A 41 -22.90 -3.58 6.26
CA ILE A 41 -21.86 -3.48 7.28
C ILE A 41 -22.06 -2.22 8.15
N CYS A 42 -22.39 -1.09 7.52
CA CYS A 42 -22.65 0.17 8.20
C CYS A 42 -23.86 0.07 9.13
N ASN A 43 -24.98 -0.47 8.62
CA ASN A 43 -26.22 -0.68 9.38
C ASN A 43 -26.02 -1.62 10.58
N GLN A 44 -25.23 -2.69 10.41
CA GLN A 44 -25.05 -3.71 11.43
C GLN A 44 -24.03 -3.32 12.49
N LEU A 45 -22.96 -2.60 12.11
CA LEU A 45 -21.81 -2.37 12.99
C LEU A 45 -21.56 -0.90 13.30
N VAL A 46 -21.68 -0.01 12.31
CA VAL A 46 -21.25 1.40 12.45
C VAL A 46 -22.37 2.25 13.06
N LEU A 47 -23.55 2.30 12.45
CA LEU A 47 -24.65 3.14 12.94
C LEU A 47 -25.09 2.79 14.39
N PRO A 48 -25.16 1.51 14.82
CA PRO A 48 -25.45 1.18 16.21
C PRO A 48 -24.38 1.70 17.17
N SER A 49 -23.10 1.65 16.77
CA SER A 49 -22.00 2.21 17.57
C SER A 49 -22.10 3.73 17.67
N VAL A 50 -22.39 4.41 16.56
CA VAL A 50 -22.57 5.87 16.54
C VAL A 50 -23.76 6.29 17.40
N SER A 51 -24.90 5.60 17.29
CA SER A 51 -26.10 5.86 18.10
C SER A 51 -25.84 5.71 19.61
N LYS A 52 -25.01 4.73 19.99
CA LYS A 52 -24.63 4.47 21.37
C LYS A 52 -23.67 5.53 21.92
N GLU A 53 -22.60 5.83 21.19
CA GLU A 53 -21.53 6.72 21.66
C GLU A 53 -21.87 8.21 21.50
N LYS A 54 -22.77 8.56 20.56
CA LYS A 54 -23.24 9.93 20.27
C LYS A 54 -22.10 10.96 20.14
N PRO A 55 -21.13 10.73 19.24
CA PRO A 55 -20.02 11.66 19.07
C PRO A 55 -20.49 12.96 18.41
N ALA A 56 -19.83 14.08 18.73
CA ALA A 56 -20.06 15.35 18.01
C ALA A 56 -19.37 15.36 16.63
N VAL A 57 -18.26 14.64 16.50
CA VAL A 57 -17.46 14.56 15.28
C VAL A 57 -17.01 13.11 15.06
N ILE A 58 -17.08 12.64 13.82
CA ILE A 58 -16.55 11.34 13.38
C ILE A 58 -15.48 11.57 12.32
N GLY A 59 -14.29 11.02 12.56
CA GLY A 59 -13.19 10.98 11.60
C GLY A 59 -13.14 9.65 10.85
N ILE A 60 -13.07 9.67 9.51
CA ILE A 60 -12.93 8.47 8.67
C ILE A 60 -11.63 8.56 7.86
N SER A 61 -10.71 7.61 8.10
CA SER A 61 -9.45 7.51 7.37
C SER A 61 -9.58 6.60 6.14
N ILE A 62 -9.34 7.16 4.95
CA ILE A 62 -9.32 6.46 3.66
C ILE A 62 -7.86 6.44 3.18
N GLY A 63 -7.15 5.39 3.58
CA GLY A 63 -5.72 5.24 3.35
C GLY A 63 -5.37 4.68 1.98
N THR A 64 -6.21 3.79 1.42
CA THR A 64 -5.97 3.14 0.13
C THR A 64 -7.19 3.23 -0.78
N GLN A 65 -6.98 3.10 -2.09
CA GLN A 65 -8.07 3.21 -3.09
C GLN A 65 -9.19 2.19 -2.83
N MET A 66 -8.84 1.00 -2.34
CA MET A 66 -9.81 -0.06 -2.01
C MET A 66 -10.76 0.33 -0.85
N GLN A 67 -10.36 1.29 0.00
CA GLN A 67 -11.18 1.77 1.11
C GLN A 67 -12.14 2.90 0.69
N LEU A 68 -12.02 3.43 -0.54
CA LEU A 68 -12.76 4.63 -0.96
C LEU A 68 -14.27 4.41 -0.92
N MET A 69 -14.79 3.35 -1.54
CA MET A 69 -16.23 3.07 -1.57
C MET A 69 -16.79 2.82 -0.17
N ALA A 70 -16.10 2.01 0.63
CA ALA A 70 -16.51 1.72 2.00
C ALA A 70 -16.55 2.99 2.87
N GLY A 71 -15.47 3.78 2.83
CA GLY A 71 -15.34 5.02 3.59
C GLY A 71 -16.42 6.03 3.22
N LEU A 72 -16.62 6.30 1.94
CA LEU A 72 -17.64 7.24 1.47
C LEU A 72 -19.07 6.75 1.76
N THR A 73 -19.32 5.43 1.69
CA THR A 73 -20.62 4.85 2.06
C THR A 73 -20.92 5.10 3.54
N PHE A 74 -19.94 4.86 4.43
CA PHE A 74 -20.11 5.13 5.85
C PHE A 74 -20.33 6.61 6.12
N CYS A 75 -19.57 7.50 5.46
CA CYS A 75 -19.72 8.94 5.60
C CYS A 75 -21.16 9.39 5.27
N LYS A 76 -21.68 9.00 4.09
CA LYS A 76 -23.04 9.35 3.65
C LYS A 76 -24.11 8.83 4.61
N MET A 77 -24.06 7.54 4.95
CA MET A 77 -25.07 6.94 5.84
C MET A 77 -25.07 7.54 7.25
N ILE A 78 -23.89 7.90 7.79
CA ILE A 78 -23.78 8.60 9.07
C ILE A 78 -24.44 9.98 8.97
N LYS A 79 -24.15 10.77 7.93
CA LYS A 79 -24.77 12.10 7.74
C LYS A 79 -26.28 12.03 7.60
N GLU A 80 -26.79 11.04 6.88
CA GLU A 80 -28.24 10.84 6.69
C GLU A 80 -28.93 10.43 8.00
N SER A 81 -28.27 9.58 8.81
CA SER A 81 -28.84 9.06 10.05
C SER A 81 -28.72 10.03 11.23
N PHE A 82 -27.64 10.83 11.24
CA PHE A 82 -27.25 11.73 12.34
C PHE A 82 -26.77 13.08 11.79
N PRO A 83 -27.68 13.92 11.27
CA PRO A 83 -27.33 15.18 10.59
C PRO A 83 -26.64 16.22 11.49
N GLU A 84 -26.70 16.04 12.80
CA GLU A 84 -26.00 16.86 13.80
C GLU A 84 -24.51 16.51 13.95
N ILE A 85 -24.11 15.30 13.57
CA ILE A 85 -22.73 14.83 13.70
C ILE A 85 -21.91 15.36 12.53
N ARG A 86 -20.76 15.98 12.84
CA ARG A 86 -19.81 16.40 11.81
C ARG A 86 -18.99 15.22 11.33
N VAL A 87 -18.97 14.97 10.02
CA VAL A 87 -18.17 13.92 9.41
C VAL A 87 -16.94 14.54 8.74
N VAL A 88 -15.75 14.16 9.19
CA VAL A 88 -14.48 14.59 8.60
C VAL A 88 -13.74 13.39 8.01
N VAL A 89 -13.25 13.52 6.79
CA VAL A 89 -12.46 12.48 6.12
C VAL A 89 -10.98 12.84 6.07
N GLY A 90 -10.10 11.85 6.03
CA GLY A 90 -8.67 12.06 5.81
C GLY A 90 -8.02 10.82 5.24
N GLY A 91 -6.69 10.83 5.12
CA GLY A 91 -5.92 9.71 4.59
C GLY A 91 -5.32 9.99 3.21
N ASN A 92 -4.49 9.06 2.75
CA ASN A 92 -3.63 9.29 1.59
C ASN A 92 -4.45 9.49 0.30
N VAL A 93 -5.53 8.73 0.11
CA VAL A 93 -6.41 8.88 -1.07
C VAL A 93 -7.08 10.24 -1.11
N VAL A 94 -7.54 10.74 0.05
CA VAL A 94 -8.14 12.08 0.17
C VAL A 94 -7.15 13.16 -0.29
N THR A 95 -5.89 13.02 0.12
CA THR A 95 -4.81 13.94 -0.30
C THR A 95 -4.53 13.87 -1.80
N ARG A 96 -4.57 12.66 -2.38
CA ARG A 96 -4.35 12.44 -3.82
C ARG A 96 -5.51 12.93 -4.68
N LEU A 97 -6.73 13.03 -4.13
CA LEU A 97 -7.91 13.54 -4.82
C LEU A 97 -8.21 15.02 -4.52
N GLN A 98 -7.29 15.74 -3.88
CA GLN A 98 -7.53 17.13 -3.45
C GLN A 98 -7.92 18.06 -4.61
N GLU A 99 -7.30 17.88 -5.79
CA GLU A 99 -7.58 18.70 -6.98
C GLU A 99 -9.00 18.45 -7.48
N GLU A 100 -9.47 17.21 -7.41
CA GLU A 100 -10.78 16.80 -7.91
C GLU A 100 -11.87 17.21 -6.94
N TRP A 101 -11.70 16.88 -5.66
CA TRP A 101 -12.70 17.12 -4.64
C TRP A 101 -12.97 18.61 -4.45
N ALA A 102 -11.98 19.47 -4.69
CA ALA A 102 -12.18 20.92 -4.73
C ALA A 102 -13.23 21.36 -5.77
N HIS A 103 -13.48 20.56 -6.81
CA HIS A 103 -14.44 20.82 -7.88
C HIS A 103 -15.76 20.04 -7.73
N HIS A 104 -15.89 19.20 -6.69
CA HIS A 104 -17.07 18.35 -6.47
C HIS A 104 -17.77 18.69 -5.15
N GLU A 105 -18.54 19.79 -5.14
CA GLU A 105 -19.27 20.26 -3.95
C GLU A 105 -20.21 19.20 -3.37
N ARG A 106 -20.73 18.31 -4.23
CA ARG A 106 -21.65 17.24 -3.86
C ARG A 106 -21.09 16.32 -2.77
N PHE A 107 -19.77 16.08 -2.75
CA PHE A 107 -19.15 15.30 -1.67
C PHE A 107 -19.31 16.01 -0.31
N PHE A 108 -19.13 17.33 -0.28
CA PHE A 108 -19.25 18.12 0.95
C PHE A 108 -20.72 18.31 1.38
N THR A 109 -21.68 18.27 0.45
CA THR A 109 -23.10 18.41 0.79
C THR A 109 -23.68 17.09 1.27
N GLU A 110 -23.42 16.00 0.57
CA GLU A 110 -24.09 14.71 0.79
C GLU A 110 -23.26 13.68 1.56
N VAL A 111 -21.92 13.78 1.56
CA VAL A 111 -21.07 12.65 1.98
C VAL A 111 -20.28 12.97 3.25
N PHE A 112 -19.54 14.07 3.31
CA PHE A 112 -18.79 14.51 4.52
C PHE A 112 -18.87 16.04 4.66
N ASP A 113 -18.40 16.61 5.77
CA ASP A 113 -18.43 18.06 6.03
C ASP A 113 -17.07 18.73 5.79
N ALA A 114 -16.00 17.99 6.01
CA ALA A 114 -14.64 18.46 5.82
C ALA A 114 -13.70 17.30 5.43
N ALA A 115 -12.57 17.65 4.82
CA ALA A 115 -11.49 16.76 4.50
C ALA A 115 -10.17 17.32 5.04
N ILE A 116 -9.34 16.46 5.63
CA ILE A 116 -7.99 16.78 6.10
C ILE A 116 -7.01 16.16 5.11
N LEU A 117 -6.20 17.02 4.50
CA LEU A 117 -5.14 16.67 3.56
C LEU A 117 -3.83 16.37 4.31
N TYR A 118 -2.92 15.63 3.69
CA TYR A 118 -1.58 15.32 4.23
C TYR A 118 -1.61 14.72 5.64
N GLU A 119 -0.78 15.25 6.55
CA GLU A 119 -0.74 14.87 7.97
C GLU A 119 -1.89 15.55 8.74
N GLY A 120 -2.51 14.78 9.62
CA GLY A 120 -3.80 15.16 10.20
C GLY A 120 -3.76 15.45 11.70
N GLU A 121 -2.65 15.20 12.39
CA GLU A 121 -2.57 15.24 13.84
C GLU A 121 -2.91 16.64 14.40
N HIS A 122 -2.22 17.71 13.96
CA HIS A 122 -2.59 19.08 14.36
C HIS A 122 -3.83 19.62 13.62
N ALA A 123 -3.99 19.28 12.34
CA ALA A 123 -5.11 19.77 11.54
C ALA A 123 -6.46 19.32 12.10
N LEU A 124 -6.58 18.06 12.53
CA LEU A 124 -7.78 17.53 13.16
C LEU A 124 -8.05 18.21 14.50
N LEU A 125 -7.03 18.40 15.33
CA LEU A 125 -7.18 19.12 16.59
C LEU A 125 -7.72 20.54 16.36
N TRP A 126 -7.13 21.29 15.42
CA TRP A 126 -7.55 22.66 15.12
C TRP A 126 -8.93 22.71 14.46
N TYR A 127 -9.29 21.70 13.67
CA TYR A 127 -10.65 21.53 13.16
C TYR A 127 -11.67 21.35 14.30
N LEU A 128 -11.36 20.50 15.29
CA LEU A 128 -12.23 20.31 16.46
C LEU A 128 -12.38 21.60 17.28
N GLU A 129 -11.30 22.36 17.47
CA GLU A 129 -11.35 23.70 18.08
C GLU A 129 -12.24 24.66 17.28
N ALA A 130 -12.15 24.63 15.94
CA ALA A 130 -12.95 25.46 15.07
C ALA A 130 -14.45 25.09 15.11
N VAL A 131 -14.78 23.80 15.11
CA VAL A 131 -16.15 23.31 15.31
C VAL A 131 -16.73 23.77 16.66
N ASN A 132 -15.89 23.85 17.69
CA ASN A 132 -16.26 24.34 19.02
C ASN A 132 -16.25 25.88 19.15
N GLY A 133 -15.98 26.63 18.08
CA GLY A 133 -15.95 28.09 18.09
C GLY A 133 -14.74 28.72 18.77
N GLN A 134 -13.69 27.93 19.05
CA GLN A 134 -12.45 28.39 19.69
C GLN A 134 -11.43 28.91 18.67
N ARG A 135 -11.66 28.64 17.37
CA ARG A 135 -10.80 29.00 16.24
C ARG A 135 -11.68 29.25 15.00
N SER A 136 -11.20 30.01 14.02
CA SER A 136 -11.90 30.09 12.72
C SER A 136 -11.43 28.98 11.77
N MET A 137 -12.32 28.52 10.89
CA MET A 137 -12.02 27.42 9.94
C MET A 137 -10.86 27.77 9.00
N GLU A 138 -10.73 29.05 8.64
CA GLU A 138 -9.67 29.57 7.76
C GLU A 138 -8.26 29.41 8.36
N GLN A 139 -8.16 29.28 9.68
CA GLN A 139 -6.89 29.10 10.39
C GLN A 139 -6.48 27.62 10.51
N VAL A 140 -7.32 26.68 10.08
CA VAL A 140 -7.01 25.25 10.16
C VAL A 140 -6.12 24.88 8.97
N PRO A 141 -4.87 24.43 9.19
CA PRO A 141 -4.01 24.00 8.10
C PRO A 141 -4.53 22.68 7.51
N ASN A 142 -4.14 22.40 6.27
CA ASN A 142 -4.49 21.16 5.57
C ASN A 142 -6.00 20.91 5.39
N LEU A 143 -6.86 21.85 5.76
CA LEU A 143 -8.31 21.67 5.74
C LEU A 143 -8.89 21.95 4.35
N MET A 144 -9.83 21.12 3.92
CA MET A 144 -10.77 21.41 2.85
C MET A 144 -12.19 21.31 3.42
N TYR A 145 -13.02 22.33 3.18
CA TYR A 145 -14.39 22.41 3.71
C TYR A 145 -15.27 23.21 2.77
N ARG A 146 -16.59 23.21 2.98
CA ARG A 146 -17.53 24.05 2.20
C ARG A 146 -18.11 25.16 3.07
N ASP A 147 -18.16 26.38 2.54
CA ASP A 147 -18.90 27.50 3.10
C ASP A 147 -19.95 28.04 2.11
N ALA A 148 -20.44 29.27 2.31
CA ALA A 148 -21.45 29.89 1.45
C ALA A 148 -20.95 30.21 0.03
N ASP A 149 -19.64 30.32 -0.17
CA ASP A 149 -19.01 30.65 -1.45
C ASP A 149 -18.51 29.41 -2.20
N GLY A 150 -18.72 28.20 -1.65
CA GLY A 150 -18.32 26.93 -2.23
C GLY A 150 -17.24 26.20 -1.43
N VAL A 151 -16.52 25.28 -2.07
CA VAL A 151 -15.43 24.52 -1.43
C VAL A 151 -14.20 25.41 -1.26
N LYS A 152 -13.69 25.49 -0.04
CA LYS A 152 -12.45 26.17 0.35
C LYS A 152 -11.39 25.13 0.68
N GLN A 153 -10.17 25.41 0.24
CA GLN A 153 -8.97 24.67 0.65
C GLN A 153 -8.02 25.63 1.34
N SER A 154 -7.50 25.19 2.50
CA SER A 154 -6.51 25.94 3.26
C SER A 154 -5.25 26.15 2.43
N LYS A 155 -4.72 27.38 2.46
CA LYS A 155 -3.47 27.73 1.79
C LYS A 155 -2.25 27.34 2.62
N GLU A 156 -2.44 27.16 3.93
CA GLU A 156 -1.37 26.74 4.83
C GLU A 156 -1.32 25.23 4.92
N VAL A 157 -0.15 24.68 4.62
CA VAL A 157 0.14 23.26 4.82
C VAL A 157 1.04 23.13 6.05
N TYR A 158 0.62 22.32 7.02
CA TYR A 158 1.37 22.00 8.21
C TYR A 158 1.90 20.56 8.15
N THR A 159 3.19 20.39 8.41
CA THR A 159 3.83 19.08 8.52
C THR A 159 4.27 18.82 9.95
N GLU A 160 4.12 17.57 10.38
CA GLU A 160 4.33 17.23 11.77
C GLU A 160 5.81 17.18 12.13
N LYS A 161 6.12 17.71 13.31
CA LYS A 161 7.39 17.43 13.97
C LYS A 161 7.32 16.04 14.57
N THR A 162 7.81 15.04 13.83
CA THR A 162 7.74 13.62 14.21
C THR A 162 8.21 13.33 15.63
N SER A 163 9.25 14.02 16.12
CA SER A 163 9.78 13.85 17.48
C SER A 163 8.92 14.46 18.60
N ALA A 164 7.91 15.25 18.26
CA ALA A 164 7.00 15.90 19.20
C ALA A 164 5.62 15.24 19.25
N LEU A 165 5.33 14.33 18.31
CA LEU A 165 4.10 13.56 18.33
C LEU A 165 4.08 12.61 19.53
N PRO A 166 2.90 12.40 20.15
CA PRO A 166 2.75 11.40 21.19
C PRO A 166 2.95 9.98 20.64
N LEU A 167 3.06 9.01 21.56
CA LEU A 167 3.00 7.61 21.18
C LEU A 167 1.69 7.32 20.44
N PRO A 168 1.71 6.51 19.36
CA PRO A 168 0.49 6.01 18.74
C PRO A 168 -0.40 5.32 19.78
N ASP A 169 -1.67 5.69 19.80
CA ASP A 169 -2.65 5.13 20.73
C ASP A 169 -3.56 4.12 20.01
N PHE A 170 -3.57 2.90 20.52
CA PHE A 170 -4.42 1.81 20.06
C PHE A 170 -5.48 1.43 21.11
N ASP A 171 -5.65 2.23 22.16
CA ASP A 171 -6.65 1.99 23.21
C ASP A 171 -8.06 2.06 22.61
N GLY A 172 -8.96 1.20 23.10
CA GLY A 172 -10.33 1.10 22.59
C GLY A 172 -10.47 0.35 21.26
N LEU A 173 -9.39 0.11 20.51
CA LEU A 173 -9.42 -0.74 19.33
C LEU A 173 -9.52 -2.22 19.74
N PRO A 174 -10.36 -3.03 19.05
CA PRO A 174 -10.48 -4.45 19.35
C PRO A 174 -9.31 -5.23 18.75
N LEU A 175 -8.09 -5.02 19.27
CA LEU A 175 -6.85 -5.59 18.72
C LEU A 175 -6.88 -7.13 18.59
N ASP A 176 -7.66 -7.81 19.43
CA ASP A 176 -7.82 -9.27 19.39
C ASP A 176 -8.83 -9.75 18.33
N ARG A 177 -9.54 -8.84 17.66
CA ARG A 177 -10.45 -9.15 16.54
C ARG A 177 -9.79 -9.04 15.17
N TYR A 178 -8.54 -8.56 15.10
CA TYR A 178 -7.78 -8.60 13.86
C TYR A 178 -7.52 -10.05 13.49
N PHE A 179 -7.60 -10.36 12.20
CA PHE A 179 -7.47 -11.72 11.69
C PHE A 179 -6.02 -12.21 11.67
N VAL A 180 -5.27 -12.03 12.77
CA VAL A 180 -3.89 -12.51 12.94
C VAL A 180 -3.78 -13.28 14.26
N PRO A 181 -3.02 -14.38 14.30
CA PRO A 181 -2.95 -15.23 15.51
C PRO A 181 -2.19 -14.58 16.67
N GLU A 182 -1.37 -13.57 16.39
CA GLU A 182 -0.64 -12.79 17.39
C GLU A 182 -0.72 -11.31 17.02
N ARG A 183 -0.80 -10.45 18.03
CA ARG A 183 -0.91 -9.00 17.84
C ARG A 183 0.34 -8.46 17.14
N ILE A 184 0.13 -7.61 16.14
CA ILE A 184 1.19 -6.89 15.43
C ILE A 184 0.85 -5.40 15.51
N ILE A 185 1.82 -4.59 15.95
CA ILE A 185 1.64 -3.15 16.03
C ILE A 185 2.35 -2.47 14.86
N PRO A 186 1.63 -1.66 14.05
CA PRO A 186 2.27 -0.82 13.05
C PRO A 186 2.99 0.35 13.74
N TYR A 187 4.14 0.72 13.21
CA TYR A 187 4.94 1.82 13.71
C TYR A 187 5.60 2.55 12.53
N LEU A 188 5.62 3.88 12.57
CA LEU A 188 6.28 4.70 11.55
C LEU A 188 7.48 5.39 12.19
N ALA A 189 8.70 4.99 11.79
CA ALA A 189 9.91 5.67 12.25
C ALA A 189 10.17 6.99 11.51
N THR A 190 9.58 7.13 10.33
CA THR A 190 9.77 8.22 9.38
C THR A 190 8.45 8.66 8.74
N ARG A 191 8.46 9.85 8.15
CA ARG A 191 7.43 10.39 7.26
C ARG A 191 8.07 10.62 5.90
N GLY A 192 7.41 10.21 4.82
CA GLY A 192 7.98 10.26 3.47
C GLY A 192 9.08 9.22 3.22
N CYS A 193 9.90 9.44 2.20
CA CYS A 193 10.93 8.48 1.76
C CYS A 193 12.27 9.19 1.54
N TYR A 194 13.33 8.72 2.20
CA TYR A 194 14.66 9.34 2.09
C TYR A 194 15.23 9.30 0.68
N TRP A 195 14.77 8.37 -0.16
CA TRP A 195 15.18 8.30 -1.56
C TRP A 195 14.44 9.32 -2.42
N GLY A 196 13.11 9.44 -2.26
CA GLY A 196 12.26 10.52 -2.80
C GLY A 196 12.27 10.77 -4.31
N ARG A 197 13.03 10.01 -5.11
CA ARG A 197 13.34 10.34 -6.51
C ARG A 197 12.76 9.40 -7.55
N CYS A 198 12.23 8.25 -7.15
CA CYS A 198 11.72 7.24 -8.08
C CYS A 198 10.68 7.86 -9.04
N THR A 199 10.96 7.82 -10.34
CA THR A 199 10.14 8.52 -11.36
C THR A 199 8.75 7.91 -11.55
N PHE A 200 8.58 6.66 -11.10
CA PHE A 200 7.34 5.88 -11.14
C PHE A 200 6.50 5.98 -9.86
N CYS A 201 7.02 6.61 -8.80
CA CYS A 201 6.43 6.54 -7.46
C CYS A 201 5.63 7.80 -7.13
N ASP A 202 4.44 7.63 -6.54
CA ASP A 202 3.60 8.72 -6.06
C ASP A 202 3.34 8.68 -4.54
N HIS A 203 4.03 7.80 -3.80
CA HIS A 203 3.93 7.75 -2.34
C HIS A 203 4.24 9.10 -1.68
N GLY A 204 5.20 9.85 -2.25
CA GLY A 204 5.56 11.19 -1.80
C GLY A 204 4.40 12.19 -1.81
N GLN A 205 3.33 11.96 -2.57
CA GLN A 205 2.20 12.89 -2.69
C GLN A 205 1.33 12.93 -1.44
N GLY A 206 1.39 11.89 -0.60
CA GLY A 206 0.73 11.89 0.70
C GLY A 206 1.42 12.79 1.72
N TYR A 207 2.63 13.29 1.43
CA TYR A 207 3.42 14.12 2.31
C TYR A 207 3.75 15.44 1.63
N PHE A 208 3.75 16.54 2.38
CA PHE A 208 4.15 17.83 1.81
C PHE A 208 5.68 17.96 1.70
N ASP A 209 6.43 17.54 2.73
CA ASP A 209 7.90 17.43 2.65
C ASP A 209 8.32 16.02 2.20
N GLN A 210 9.51 15.92 1.60
CA GLN A 210 10.01 14.66 1.04
C GLN A 210 10.33 13.58 2.10
N TYR A 211 10.96 13.96 3.21
CA TYR A 211 11.42 12.99 4.22
C TYR A 211 11.73 13.64 5.58
N ARG A 212 11.22 13.02 6.65
CA ARG A 212 11.57 13.34 8.05
C ARG A 212 11.72 12.02 8.84
N GLY A 213 12.83 11.84 9.54
CA GLY A 213 13.08 10.63 10.34
C GLY A 213 13.33 10.93 11.81
N MET A 214 12.87 10.03 12.69
CA MET A 214 13.19 10.08 14.12
C MET A 214 14.63 9.62 14.39
N SER A 215 15.18 9.99 15.55
CA SER A 215 16.46 9.42 15.99
C SER A 215 16.27 7.94 16.36
N ALA A 216 17.30 7.12 16.15
CA ALA A 216 17.25 5.69 16.52
C ALA A 216 16.94 5.49 18.02
N GLN A 217 17.41 6.42 18.86
CA GLN A 217 17.12 6.46 20.28
C GLN A 217 15.62 6.59 20.54
N HIS A 218 15.00 7.60 19.92
CA HIS A 218 13.58 7.87 20.04
C HIS A 218 12.74 6.69 19.51
N VAL A 219 13.13 6.10 18.38
CA VAL A 219 12.47 4.91 17.81
C VAL A 219 12.45 3.76 18.81
N VAL A 220 13.60 3.43 19.39
CA VAL A 220 13.70 2.32 20.34
C VAL A 220 12.94 2.62 21.64
N ASP A 221 12.94 3.86 22.11
CA ASP A 221 12.15 4.27 23.29
C ASP A 221 10.65 4.08 23.03
N GLN A 222 10.14 4.54 21.88
CA GLN A 222 8.73 4.40 21.54
C GLN A 222 8.31 2.94 21.33
N VAL A 223 9.11 2.16 20.60
CA VAL A 223 8.83 0.73 20.39
C VAL A 223 8.85 -0.03 21.71
N THR A 224 9.76 0.29 22.62
CA THR A 224 9.79 -0.29 23.97
C THR A 224 8.53 0.07 24.75
N ALA A 225 8.10 1.32 24.71
CA ALA A 225 6.88 1.77 25.38
C ALA A 225 5.62 1.10 24.81
N LEU A 226 5.49 0.99 23.48
CA LEU A 226 4.38 0.30 22.82
C LEU A 226 4.36 -1.20 23.13
N ARG A 227 5.52 -1.84 23.13
CA ARG A 227 5.70 -3.26 23.48
C ARG A 227 5.17 -3.52 24.89
N ASP A 228 5.50 -2.65 25.83
CA ASP A 228 5.10 -2.77 27.23
C ASP A 228 3.63 -2.41 27.45
N LYS A 229 3.15 -1.30 26.87
CA LYS A 229 1.76 -0.84 26.97
C LYS A 229 0.78 -1.90 26.44
N TYR A 230 1.10 -2.48 25.28
CA TYR A 230 0.19 -3.40 24.58
C TYR A 230 0.58 -4.87 24.71
N ASN A 231 1.57 -5.22 25.53
CA ASN A 231 2.12 -6.57 25.66
C ASN A 231 2.34 -7.25 24.28
N CYS A 232 2.93 -6.49 23.36
CA CYS A 232 3.12 -6.90 21.97
C CYS A 232 4.58 -7.15 21.69
N ARG A 233 4.91 -8.22 20.95
CA ARG A 233 6.29 -8.54 20.57
C ARG A 233 6.56 -8.37 19.08
N HIS A 234 5.56 -8.10 18.26
CA HIS A 234 5.68 -8.05 16.81
C HIS A 234 5.35 -6.66 16.28
N PHE A 235 6.28 -6.11 15.50
CA PHE A 235 6.19 -4.75 14.98
C PHE A 235 6.32 -4.73 13.47
N LEU A 236 5.41 -4.03 12.80
CA LEU A 236 5.51 -3.70 11.40
C LEU A 236 6.00 -2.24 11.31
N PHE A 237 7.22 -2.05 10.85
CA PHE A 237 7.69 -0.71 10.51
C PHE A 237 7.12 -0.36 9.13
N SER A 238 6.10 0.49 9.13
CA SER A 238 5.28 0.82 7.95
C SER A 238 5.89 1.96 7.11
N ASP A 239 7.18 2.25 7.31
CA ASP A 239 7.92 3.27 6.58
C ASP A 239 7.93 2.99 5.07
N GLU A 240 7.82 4.04 4.25
CA GLU A 240 7.79 3.92 2.77
C GLU A 240 9.04 3.20 2.22
N SER A 241 10.19 3.47 2.84
CA SER A 241 11.43 2.70 2.69
C SER A 241 12.30 2.98 3.90
N TYR A 242 12.62 1.93 4.66
CA TYR A 242 13.38 2.08 5.89
C TYR A 242 14.80 2.60 5.61
N PRO A 243 15.26 3.67 6.26
CA PRO A 243 16.58 4.24 5.98
C PRO A 243 17.71 3.29 6.44
N PRO A 244 18.77 3.08 5.64
CA PRO A 244 19.87 2.19 6.00
C PRO A 244 20.61 2.64 7.28
N ALA A 245 20.65 3.95 7.54
CA ALA A 245 21.25 4.48 8.77
C ALA A 245 20.41 4.13 10.02
N LEU A 246 19.08 4.17 9.91
CA LEU A 246 18.20 3.72 10.99
C LEU A 246 18.26 2.20 11.13
N PHE A 247 18.26 1.45 10.03
CA PHE A 247 18.40 -0.01 10.03
C PHE A 247 19.56 -0.48 10.92
N LYS A 248 20.76 0.11 10.73
CA LYS A 248 21.95 -0.21 11.54
C LYS A 248 21.79 0.21 13.00
N LYS A 249 21.44 1.47 13.24
CA LYS A 249 21.43 2.06 14.60
C LYS A 249 20.32 1.51 15.47
N VAL A 250 19.12 1.32 14.92
CA VAL A 250 17.98 0.72 15.62
C VAL A 250 18.28 -0.75 15.93
N SER A 251 18.81 -1.52 14.97
CA SER A 251 19.20 -2.92 15.24
C SER A 251 20.22 -3.03 16.39
N GLN A 252 21.24 -2.17 16.39
CA GLN A 252 22.22 -2.13 17.48
C GLN A 252 21.55 -1.84 18.84
N LEU A 253 20.75 -0.77 18.91
CA LEU A 253 20.10 -0.35 20.15
C LEU A 253 19.07 -1.37 20.67
N LEU A 254 18.35 -2.06 19.78
CA LEU A 254 17.42 -3.13 20.15
C LEU A 254 18.15 -4.30 20.83
N VAL A 255 19.36 -4.64 20.36
CA VAL A 255 20.21 -5.68 20.95
C VAL A 255 20.81 -5.20 22.26
N ASP A 256 21.43 -4.01 22.29
CA ASP A 256 22.11 -3.47 23.48
C ASP A 256 21.16 -3.33 24.68
N ARG A 257 19.89 -3.01 24.42
CA ARG A 257 18.87 -2.83 25.45
C ARG A 257 18.02 -4.08 25.70
N ASN A 258 18.32 -5.18 25.01
CA ASN A 258 17.58 -6.43 25.09
C ASN A 258 16.05 -6.22 24.96
N VAL A 259 15.63 -5.46 23.94
CA VAL A 259 14.21 -5.07 23.78
C VAL A 259 13.34 -6.28 23.44
N GLY A 260 13.88 -7.28 22.75
CA GLY A 260 13.21 -8.56 22.55
C GLY A 260 11.90 -8.43 21.78
N ILE A 261 11.92 -7.73 20.65
CA ILE A 261 10.83 -7.70 19.67
C ILE A 261 11.21 -8.46 18.41
N LYS A 262 10.22 -8.73 17.57
CA LYS A 262 10.34 -9.24 16.21
C LYS A 262 9.79 -8.18 15.28
N TRP A 263 10.44 -7.94 14.15
CA TRP A 263 10.02 -6.88 13.26
C TRP A 263 10.26 -7.16 11.78
N THR A 264 9.54 -6.39 10.97
CA THR A 264 9.59 -6.40 9.50
C THR A 264 9.44 -4.97 9.00
N THR A 265 9.95 -4.69 7.80
CA THR A 265 9.84 -3.39 7.14
C THR A 265 9.95 -3.52 5.62
N LEU A 266 9.52 -2.47 4.91
CA LEU A 266 9.92 -2.23 3.53
C LEU A 266 11.29 -1.55 3.50
N ILE A 267 12.19 -1.96 2.61
CA ILE A 267 13.53 -1.39 2.48
C ILE A 267 14.04 -1.48 1.04
N ARG A 268 14.85 -0.50 0.63
CA ARG A 268 15.59 -0.57 -0.63
C ARG A 268 16.83 -1.46 -0.54
N PHE A 269 17.30 -1.91 -1.70
CA PHE A 269 18.68 -2.38 -1.82
C PHE A 269 19.64 -1.19 -1.71
N GLU A 270 20.68 -1.37 -0.89
CA GLU A 270 21.50 -0.29 -0.36
C GLU A 270 22.98 -0.68 -0.35
N GLU A 271 23.81 0.17 -0.95
CA GLU A 271 25.28 0.05 -1.01
C GLU A 271 25.92 -0.02 0.39
N THR A 272 25.29 0.65 1.35
CA THR A 272 25.82 0.71 2.71
C THR A 272 25.49 -0.54 3.53
N LEU A 273 24.75 -1.51 2.98
CA LEU A 273 24.34 -2.76 3.63
C LEU A 273 25.06 -3.99 3.04
N GLN A 274 26.30 -3.84 2.57
CA GLN A 274 27.02 -4.93 1.90
C GLN A 274 27.71 -5.92 2.88
N ASP A 275 27.93 -5.53 4.12
CA ASP A 275 28.63 -6.33 5.14
C ASP A 275 27.69 -7.30 5.87
N GLN A 276 28.04 -8.60 5.91
CA GLN A 276 27.30 -9.65 6.62
C GLN A 276 27.05 -9.31 8.10
N ALA A 277 27.98 -8.64 8.78
CA ALA A 277 27.83 -8.31 10.20
C ALA A 277 26.61 -7.43 10.48
N ILE A 278 26.19 -6.61 9.51
CA ILE A 278 24.98 -5.77 9.63
C ILE A 278 23.72 -6.65 9.62
N TRP A 279 23.70 -7.67 8.77
CA TRP A 279 22.57 -8.59 8.64
C TRP A 279 22.47 -9.53 9.84
N ASP A 280 23.60 -10.04 10.34
CA ASP A 280 23.66 -10.82 11.57
C ASP A 280 23.15 -10.01 12.78
N LEU A 281 23.53 -8.72 12.86
CA LEU A 281 23.03 -7.81 13.87
C LEU A 281 21.52 -7.59 13.75
N ALA A 282 21.01 -7.36 12.54
CA ALA A 282 19.58 -7.17 12.30
C ALA A 282 18.76 -8.42 12.68
N ALA A 283 19.24 -9.61 12.31
CA ALA A 283 18.62 -10.88 12.71
C ALA A 283 18.62 -11.04 14.24
N LYS A 284 19.73 -10.74 14.91
CA LYS A 284 19.83 -10.74 16.38
C LYS A 284 18.89 -9.71 17.03
N ALA A 285 18.68 -8.57 16.38
CA ALA A 285 17.73 -7.53 16.79
C ALA A 285 16.25 -7.90 16.54
N GLY A 286 15.99 -9.07 15.94
CA GLY A 286 14.65 -9.57 15.70
C GLY A 286 14.06 -9.27 14.32
N CYS A 287 14.86 -8.79 13.36
CA CYS A 287 14.42 -8.65 11.97
C CYS A 287 14.12 -10.03 11.40
N CYS A 288 12.87 -10.29 10.99
CA CYS A 288 12.46 -11.60 10.46
C CYS A 288 12.34 -11.58 8.95
N THR A 289 11.76 -10.51 8.40
CA THR A 289 11.37 -10.44 6.99
C THR A 289 11.61 -9.03 6.46
N LEU A 290 12.03 -8.93 5.20
CA LEU A 290 12.23 -7.66 4.52
C LEU A 290 11.54 -7.68 3.15
N TYR A 291 10.88 -6.57 2.85
CA TYR A 291 10.15 -6.34 1.61
C TYR A 291 10.94 -5.36 0.76
N TYR A 292 11.46 -5.84 -0.37
CA TYR A 292 12.31 -5.07 -1.25
C TYR A 292 11.55 -4.66 -2.50
N GLY A 293 11.44 -3.35 -2.72
CA GLY A 293 11.14 -2.83 -4.06
C GLY A 293 12.39 -2.99 -4.92
N MET A 294 12.44 -4.02 -5.77
CA MET A 294 13.50 -4.21 -6.77
C MET A 294 13.15 -3.45 -8.04
N GLU A 295 11.89 -3.55 -8.48
CA GLU A 295 11.33 -3.10 -9.76
C GLU A 295 11.92 -3.80 -10.98
N SER A 296 13.25 -3.72 -11.14
CA SER A 296 13.99 -4.31 -12.25
C SER A 296 15.36 -4.80 -11.77
N ALA A 297 15.94 -5.79 -12.44
CA ALA A 297 17.34 -6.18 -12.24
C ALA A 297 18.28 -5.60 -13.30
N ASN A 298 17.74 -4.85 -14.29
CA ASN A 298 18.51 -4.20 -15.33
C ASN A 298 18.91 -2.78 -14.90
N GLU A 299 20.21 -2.48 -14.86
CA GLU A 299 20.71 -1.20 -14.36
C GLU A 299 20.31 0.01 -15.22
N ARG A 300 20.10 -0.16 -16.53
CA ARG A 300 19.63 0.94 -17.40
C ARG A 300 18.19 1.30 -17.04
N VAL A 301 17.31 0.31 -16.89
CA VAL A 301 15.92 0.52 -16.48
C VAL A 301 15.86 1.14 -15.08
N LEU A 302 16.67 0.66 -14.14
CA LEU A 302 16.79 1.24 -12.80
C LEU A 302 17.28 2.70 -12.80
N ASN A 303 18.09 3.10 -13.78
CA ASN A 303 18.48 4.49 -13.98
C ASN A 303 17.36 5.34 -14.59
N LEU A 304 16.56 4.81 -15.53
CA LEU A 304 15.36 5.50 -16.02
C LEU A 304 14.34 5.77 -14.89
N MET A 305 14.28 4.85 -13.92
CA MET A 305 13.46 4.98 -12.72
C MET A 305 14.02 5.98 -11.70
N ASP A 306 15.23 6.53 -11.89
CA ASP A 306 16.02 7.25 -10.85
C ASP A 306 16.09 6.43 -9.55
N LYS A 307 16.23 5.10 -9.68
CA LYS A 307 16.41 4.18 -8.56
C LYS A 307 17.90 4.00 -8.25
N HIS A 308 18.79 3.98 -9.25
CA HIS A 308 20.24 3.88 -9.07
C HIS A 308 20.72 2.72 -8.16
N ALA A 309 20.04 1.57 -8.20
CA ALA A 309 20.55 0.36 -7.56
C ALA A 309 21.40 -0.44 -8.57
N ARG A 310 22.55 -0.95 -8.13
CA ARG A 310 23.38 -1.86 -8.95
C ARG A 310 22.93 -3.30 -8.77
N LYS A 311 22.96 -4.09 -9.84
CA LYS A 311 22.57 -5.51 -9.83
C LYS A 311 23.40 -6.32 -8.82
N SER A 312 24.69 -6.03 -8.74
CA SER A 312 25.61 -6.64 -7.76
C SER A 312 25.23 -6.35 -6.31
N VAL A 313 24.71 -5.16 -6.02
CA VAL A 313 24.27 -4.76 -4.67
C VAL A 313 23.01 -5.48 -4.29
N ILE A 314 22.04 -5.57 -5.21
CA ILE A 314 20.80 -6.31 -5.04
C ILE A 314 21.13 -7.76 -4.69
N GLN A 315 21.96 -8.41 -5.51
CA GLN A 315 22.38 -9.79 -5.32
C GLN A 315 23.08 -10.00 -3.97
N ASN A 316 24.06 -9.17 -3.62
CA ASN A 316 24.76 -9.31 -2.33
C ASN A 316 23.81 -9.12 -1.15
N ASN A 317 22.97 -8.08 -1.14
CA ASN A 317 22.03 -7.84 -0.04
C ASN A 317 21.08 -9.02 0.16
N LEU A 318 20.54 -9.61 -0.92
CA LEU A 318 19.71 -10.82 -0.85
C LEU A 318 20.47 -11.99 -0.22
N HIS A 319 21.71 -12.24 -0.67
CA HIS A 319 22.52 -13.33 -0.13
C HIS A 319 22.87 -13.15 1.35
N GLN A 320 23.31 -11.95 1.78
CA GLN A 320 23.69 -11.73 3.17
C GLN A 320 22.46 -11.78 4.11
N ALA A 321 21.31 -11.25 3.66
CA ALA A 321 20.04 -11.34 4.39
C ALA A 321 19.60 -12.81 4.56
N ALA A 322 19.59 -13.59 3.47
CA ALA A 322 19.23 -15.00 3.52
C ALA A 322 20.18 -15.81 4.41
N LYS A 323 21.49 -15.54 4.33
CA LYS A 323 22.51 -16.16 5.17
C LYS A 323 22.33 -15.86 6.66
N ALA A 324 21.85 -14.66 7.01
CA ALA A 324 21.48 -14.28 8.38
C ALA A 324 20.14 -14.90 8.84
N GLY A 325 19.41 -15.59 7.97
CA GLY A 325 18.08 -16.14 8.25
C GLY A 325 16.95 -15.12 8.16
N ILE A 326 17.16 -14.01 7.45
CA ILE A 326 16.13 -13.00 7.16
C ILE A 326 15.45 -13.36 5.84
N TRP A 327 14.12 -13.40 5.86
CA TRP A 327 13.32 -13.70 4.68
C TRP A 327 13.28 -12.53 3.71
N ASN A 328 13.54 -12.83 2.44
CA ASN A 328 13.52 -11.85 1.35
C ASN A 328 12.21 -11.97 0.56
N HIS A 329 11.41 -10.90 0.58
CA HIS A 329 10.30 -10.69 -0.33
C HIS A 329 10.70 -9.66 -1.39
N VAL A 330 10.69 -10.05 -2.66
CA VAL A 330 11.10 -9.19 -3.78
C VAL A 330 9.88 -8.76 -4.58
N MET A 331 9.69 -7.46 -4.75
CA MET A 331 8.67 -6.86 -5.62
C MET A 331 9.34 -6.32 -6.88
N ALA A 332 8.80 -6.66 -8.04
CA ALA A 332 9.28 -6.18 -9.33
C ALA A 332 8.11 -6.02 -10.32
N PHE A 333 8.33 -5.32 -11.41
CA PHE A 333 7.32 -5.18 -12.46
C PHE A 333 7.93 -5.05 -13.85
N TYR A 334 7.18 -5.47 -14.85
CA TYR A 334 7.54 -5.30 -16.26
C TYR A 334 6.84 -4.09 -16.87
N GLY A 335 7.44 -3.51 -17.90
CA GLY A 335 6.79 -2.50 -18.75
C GLY A 335 7.00 -1.07 -18.30
N PHE A 336 8.05 -0.76 -17.54
CA PHE A 336 8.41 0.63 -17.32
C PHE A 336 8.69 1.33 -18.66
N PRO A 337 8.20 2.57 -18.91
CA PRO A 337 8.47 3.25 -20.17
C PRO A 337 9.95 3.29 -20.55
N GLY A 338 10.23 2.80 -21.75
CA GLY A 338 11.59 2.65 -22.28
C GLY A 338 12.29 1.34 -21.91
N GLU A 339 11.70 0.45 -21.11
CA GLU A 339 12.20 -0.93 -20.89
C GLU A 339 11.96 -1.78 -22.13
N THR A 340 12.98 -2.48 -22.60
CA THR A 340 12.89 -3.43 -23.71
C THR A 340 12.51 -4.83 -23.22
N ARG A 341 11.99 -5.66 -24.13
CA ARG A 341 11.65 -7.06 -23.81
C ARG A 341 12.85 -7.84 -23.24
N ASP A 342 14.05 -7.63 -23.79
CA ASP A 342 15.25 -8.34 -23.34
C ASP A 342 15.66 -7.97 -21.90
N GLU A 343 15.42 -6.73 -21.48
CA GLU A 343 15.71 -6.25 -20.13
C GLU A 343 14.66 -6.69 -19.11
N ALA A 344 13.40 -6.77 -19.54
CA ALA A 344 12.35 -7.42 -18.76
C ALA A 344 12.70 -8.91 -18.53
N LEU A 345 13.17 -9.60 -19.57
CA LEU A 345 13.65 -10.98 -19.47
C LEU A 345 14.93 -11.11 -18.61
N GLU A 346 15.81 -10.11 -18.61
CA GLU A 346 16.95 -10.08 -17.70
C GLU A 346 16.49 -10.04 -16.23
N THR A 347 15.44 -9.26 -15.93
CA THR A 347 14.83 -9.23 -14.60
C THR A 347 14.23 -10.57 -14.22
N ARG A 348 13.48 -11.19 -15.14
CA ARG A 348 12.95 -12.55 -14.98
C ARG A 348 14.06 -13.56 -14.67
N GLN A 349 15.13 -13.55 -15.46
CA GLN A 349 16.25 -14.47 -15.30
C GLN A 349 17.00 -14.21 -13.98
N PHE A 350 17.18 -12.97 -13.57
CA PHE A 350 17.79 -12.65 -12.28
C PHE A 350 17.01 -13.23 -11.10
N VAL A 351 15.68 -13.15 -11.13
CA VAL A 351 14.81 -13.75 -10.11
C VAL A 351 14.99 -15.27 -10.09
N ILE A 352 15.05 -15.92 -11.26
CA ILE A 352 15.27 -17.37 -11.41
C ILE A 352 16.68 -17.80 -10.95
N ASP A 353 17.70 -17.00 -11.21
CA ASP A 353 19.08 -17.32 -10.79
C ASP A 353 19.26 -17.19 -9.27
N ASN A 354 18.42 -16.40 -8.61
CA ASN A 354 18.49 -16.12 -7.18
C ASN A 354 17.40 -16.83 -6.35
N GLN A 355 16.74 -17.86 -6.90
CA GLN A 355 15.75 -18.68 -6.19
C GLN A 355 16.20 -19.19 -4.81
N PRO A 356 17.47 -19.60 -4.58
CA PRO A 356 17.90 -20.07 -3.26
C PRO A 356 17.86 -19.02 -2.15
N VAL A 357 17.78 -17.73 -2.49
CA VAL A 357 17.80 -16.61 -1.53
C VAL A 357 16.61 -15.66 -1.66
N ILE A 358 15.84 -15.73 -2.74
CA ILE A 358 14.54 -15.08 -2.89
C ILE A 358 13.48 -16.04 -2.40
N HIS A 359 12.81 -15.69 -1.32
CA HIS A 359 11.91 -16.63 -0.65
C HIS A 359 10.44 -16.42 -1.05
N SER A 360 10.09 -15.17 -1.39
CA SER A 360 8.83 -14.79 -2.02
C SER A 360 9.09 -13.72 -3.05
N VAL A 361 8.28 -13.73 -4.11
CA VAL A 361 8.36 -12.75 -5.19
C VAL A 361 6.96 -12.33 -5.59
N GLU A 362 6.83 -11.04 -5.89
CA GLU A 362 5.66 -10.46 -6.50
C GLU A 362 6.09 -9.71 -7.76
N LEU A 363 5.77 -10.30 -8.91
CA LEU A 363 5.98 -9.70 -10.22
C LEU A 363 4.64 -9.15 -10.73
N PHE A 364 4.66 -7.90 -11.17
CA PHE A 364 3.52 -7.19 -11.73
C PHE A 364 3.84 -6.63 -13.13
N TYR A 365 2.90 -5.88 -13.68
CA TYR A 365 3.13 -4.96 -14.78
C TYR A 365 2.99 -3.53 -14.28
N PHE A 366 3.65 -2.60 -14.97
CA PHE A 366 3.69 -1.20 -14.58
C PHE A 366 2.33 -0.50 -14.75
N VAL A 367 1.97 0.34 -13.79
CA VAL A 367 0.77 1.20 -13.80
C VAL A 367 1.20 2.65 -13.67
N ALA A 368 0.70 3.52 -14.56
CA ALA A 368 1.03 4.94 -14.56
C ALA A 368 0.17 5.70 -13.55
N TYR A 369 0.58 5.70 -12.28
CA TYR A 369 -0.10 6.48 -11.25
C TYR A 369 -0.03 7.99 -11.55
N ARG A 370 -1.17 8.66 -11.33
CA ARG A 370 -1.43 10.04 -11.76
C ARG A 370 -0.36 11.03 -11.34
N HIS A 371 0.12 10.91 -10.11
CA HIS A 371 0.96 11.94 -9.50
C HIS A 371 2.45 11.64 -9.56
N THR A 372 2.85 10.67 -10.38
CA THR A 372 4.25 10.30 -10.57
C THR A 372 5.01 11.36 -11.38
N PRO A 373 6.32 11.55 -11.15
CA PRO A 373 7.16 12.41 -12.00
C PRO A 373 7.06 12.08 -13.49
N MET A 374 6.89 10.80 -13.82
CA MET A 374 6.72 10.30 -15.18
C MET A 374 5.41 10.80 -15.82
N VAL A 375 4.26 10.69 -15.15
CA VAL A 375 2.99 11.21 -15.66
C VAL A 375 2.99 12.73 -15.78
N ARG A 376 3.73 13.44 -14.90
CA ARG A 376 3.89 14.90 -14.97
C ARG A 376 4.78 15.35 -16.13
N ASN A 377 5.62 14.48 -16.68
CA ASN A 377 6.57 14.79 -17.75
C ASN A 377 6.58 13.70 -18.84
N PRO A 378 5.44 13.37 -19.46
CA PRO A 378 5.31 12.16 -20.26
C PRO A 378 6.24 12.13 -21.49
N ASP A 379 6.50 13.29 -22.09
CA ASP A 379 7.43 13.42 -23.23
C ASP A 379 8.86 12.98 -22.89
N LYS A 380 9.32 13.21 -21.65
CA LYS A 380 10.67 12.79 -21.21
C LYS A 380 10.82 11.27 -21.15
N PHE A 381 9.71 10.56 -21.04
CA PHE A 381 9.66 9.10 -20.98
C PHE A 381 9.16 8.49 -22.30
N GLY A 382 8.95 9.32 -23.33
CA GLY A 382 8.47 8.85 -24.63
C GLY A 382 7.08 8.22 -24.56
N ILE A 383 6.19 8.74 -23.71
CA ILE A 383 4.82 8.23 -23.56
C ILE A 383 3.77 9.30 -23.84
N THR A 384 2.58 8.87 -24.18
CA THR A 384 1.36 9.68 -24.25
C THR A 384 0.41 9.20 -23.16
N ILE A 385 -0.06 10.12 -22.31
CA ILE A 385 -1.05 9.84 -21.26
C ILE A 385 -2.46 10.04 -21.82
N HIS A 386 -3.31 9.02 -21.70
CA HIS A 386 -4.69 9.04 -22.15
C HIS A 386 -5.62 9.36 -20.99
N LYS A 387 -6.09 10.62 -20.93
CA LYS A 387 -7.11 11.05 -19.97
C LYS A 387 -8.49 10.77 -20.55
N GLN A 388 -9.31 10.04 -19.81
CA GLN A 388 -10.69 9.75 -20.20
C GLN A 388 -11.60 10.78 -19.54
N GLU A 389 -12.42 11.48 -20.34
CA GLU A 389 -13.29 12.57 -19.86
C GLU A 389 -14.27 12.10 -18.77
N GLU A 390 -14.71 10.85 -18.83
CA GLU A 390 -15.61 10.27 -17.83
C GLU A 390 -14.94 9.98 -16.47
N TYR A 391 -13.60 9.90 -16.40
CA TYR A 391 -12.86 9.68 -15.16
C TYR A 391 -12.46 11.02 -14.55
N ASP A 392 -13.35 11.54 -13.72
CA ASP A 392 -13.18 12.79 -12.98
C ASP A 392 -12.56 12.58 -11.58
N LEU A 393 -12.32 11.33 -11.15
CA LEU A 393 -11.56 10.98 -9.94
C LEU A 393 -10.35 10.06 -10.20
N PRO A 394 -9.49 10.30 -11.22
CA PRO A 394 -8.47 9.34 -11.61
C PRO A 394 -7.30 9.32 -10.63
N LEU A 395 -6.88 8.12 -10.24
CA LEU A 395 -5.66 7.86 -9.46
C LEU A 395 -4.53 7.25 -10.30
N ASP A 396 -4.86 6.75 -11.50
CA ASP A 396 -3.95 6.24 -12.51
C ASP A 396 -4.44 6.63 -13.91
N TYR A 397 -3.58 6.43 -14.90
CA TYR A 397 -3.89 6.65 -16.31
C TYR A 397 -3.44 5.49 -17.18
N TYR A 398 -4.10 5.37 -18.33
CA TYR A 398 -3.54 4.64 -19.46
C TYR A 398 -2.46 5.46 -20.14
N TYR A 399 -1.47 4.76 -20.68
CA TYR A 399 -0.46 5.37 -21.52
C TYR A 399 -0.13 4.48 -22.71
N THR A 400 0.40 5.10 -23.75
CA THR A 400 1.01 4.42 -24.90
C THR A 400 2.44 4.92 -25.09
N LEU A 401 3.30 4.08 -25.66
CA LEU A 401 4.63 4.52 -26.08
C LEU A 401 4.51 5.38 -27.36
N ASN A 402 5.25 6.48 -27.44
CA ASN A 402 5.25 7.39 -28.60
C ASN A 402 5.98 6.76 -29.80
N GLU A 403 6.97 5.93 -29.52
CA GLU A 403 7.71 5.13 -30.50
C GLU A 403 7.65 3.66 -30.06
N PRO A 404 7.78 2.68 -30.98
CA PRO A 404 7.80 1.25 -30.64
C PRO A 404 9.09 0.81 -29.91
N VAL A 405 9.80 1.75 -29.28
CA VAL A 405 11.02 1.51 -28.51
C VAL A 405 10.62 1.15 -27.08
N GLY A 406 10.52 -0.15 -26.83
CA GLY A 406 10.18 -0.71 -25.52
C GLY A 406 9.12 -1.80 -25.61
N ILE A 407 8.79 -2.38 -24.47
CA ILE A 407 7.71 -3.35 -24.34
C ILE A 407 6.37 -2.63 -24.14
N SER A 408 5.33 -3.06 -24.85
CA SER A 408 3.99 -2.51 -24.67
C SER A 408 3.40 -2.95 -23.32
N CYS A 409 2.38 -2.23 -22.83
CA CYS A 409 1.67 -2.66 -21.61
C CYS A 409 1.09 -4.07 -21.76
N LEU A 410 0.55 -4.40 -22.93
CA LEU A 410 -0.03 -5.71 -23.20
C LEU A 410 1.03 -6.82 -23.18
N ASP A 411 2.19 -6.58 -23.80
CA ASP A 411 3.30 -7.54 -23.79
C ASP A 411 3.87 -7.70 -22.38
N ALA A 412 3.95 -6.62 -21.59
CA ALA A 412 4.37 -6.68 -20.20
C ALA A 412 3.40 -7.49 -19.33
N MET A 413 2.10 -7.35 -19.55
CA MET A 413 1.07 -8.18 -18.91
C MET A 413 1.24 -9.66 -19.28
N GLN A 414 1.46 -9.96 -20.56
CA GLN A 414 1.71 -11.33 -21.02
C GLN A 414 2.97 -11.93 -20.41
N LEU A 415 4.08 -11.17 -20.32
CA LEU A 415 5.30 -11.65 -19.65
C LEU A 415 5.08 -11.94 -18.16
N CYS A 416 4.26 -11.13 -17.49
CA CYS A 416 3.88 -11.35 -16.10
C CYS A 416 3.13 -12.70 -15.96
N GLU A 417 2.14 -12.94 -16.81
CA GLU A 417 1.39 -14.21 -16.84
C GLU A 417 2.29 -15.41 -17.16
N GLU A 418 3.18 -15.27 -18.15
CA GLU A 418 4.15 -16.32 -18.51
C GLU A 418 5.05 -16.71 -17.34
N PHE A 419 5.53 -15.74 -16.54
CA PHE A 419 6.34 -16.01 -15.36
C PHE A 419 5.59 -16.87 -14.34
N TYR A 420 4.36 -16.49 -13.99
CA TYR A 420 3.55 -17.25 -13.03
C TYR A 420 3.15 -18.62 -13.54
N LYS A 421 2.96 -18.76 -14.87
CA LYS A 421 2.61 -20.03 -15.50
C LYS A 421 3.79 -20.99 -15.59
N ASN A 422 4.96 -20.50 -15.99
CA ASN A 422 6.07 -21.34 -16.43
C ASN A 422 7.21 -21.47 -15.41
N ASP A 423 7.45 -20.44 -14.59
CA ASP A 423 8.65 -20.41 -13.74
C ASP A 423 8.35 -20.37 -12.24
N PHE A 424 7.11 -20.08 -11.83
CA PHE A 424 6.81 -19.81 -10.43
C PHE A 424 6.59 -21.07 -9.57
N GLN A 425 6.05 -22.15 -10.14
CA GLN A 425 5.51 -23.30 -9.40
C GLN A 425 6.55 -24.39 -9.06
N PRO A 426 6.68 -24.77 -7.77
CA PRO A 426 6.79 -23.84 -6.66
C PRO A 426 8.21 -23.80 -6.10
N TRP A 427 8.81 -22.61 -6.14
CA TRP A 427 10.04 -22.28 -5.40
C TRP A 427 9.90 -20.99 -4.56
N ALA A 428 8.90 -20.14 -4.85
CA ALA A 428 8.58 -18.91 -4.13
C ALA A 428 7.11 -18.87 -3.67
N VAL A 429 6.83 -18.08 -2.63
CA VAL A 429 5.47 -17.85 -2.11
C VAL A 429 4.89 -16.56 -2.69
N ARG A 430 3.63 -16.61 -3.12
CA ARG A 430 2.84 -15.39 -3.38
C ARG A 430 2.24 -14.93 -2.05
N VAL A 431 2.66 -13.77 -1.58
CA VAL A 431 2.29 -13.29 -0.24
C VAL A 431 0.94 -12.58 -0.29
N ASN A 432 -0.14 -13.29 0.04
CA ASN A 432 -1.48 -12.69 0.13
C ASN A 432 -1.76 -12.02 1.49
N SER A 433 -1.02 -12.40 2.54
CA SER A 433 -1.01 -11.69 3.82
C SER A 433 0.39 -11.64 4.40
N ARG A 434 0.94 -10.43 4.46
CA ARG A 434 2.31 -10.15 4.93
C ARG A 434 2.45 -10.47 6.41
N GLU A 435 1.41 -10.16 7.18
CA GLU A 435 1.32 -10.34 8.62
C GLU A 435 1.44 -11.82 9.01
N HIS A 436 0.71 -12.70 8.33
CA HIS A 436 0.75 -14.14 8.60
C HIS A 436 2.09 -14.76 8.25
N VAL A 437 2.67 -14.37 7.11
CA VAL A 437 4.00 -14.83 6.69
C VAL A 437 5.05 -14.37 7.71
N PHE A 438 4.98 -13.11 8.14
CA PHE A 438 5.85 -12.57 9.19
C PHE A 438 5.72 -13.34 10.51
N LEU A 439 4.51 -13.61 10.99
CA LEU A 439 4.29 -14.40 12.21
C LEU A 439 4.78 -15.84 12.08
N TYR A 440 4.56 -16.47 10.93
CA TYR A 440 5.07 -17.82 10.65
C TYR A 440 6.60 -17.84 10.74
N ILE A 441 7.28 -16.93 10.05
CA ILE A 441 8.75 -16.87 10.01
C ILE A 441 9.31 -16.51 11.39
N SER A 442 8.67 -15.58 12.09
CA SER A 442 9.01 -15.22 13.46
C SER A 442 9.02 -16.44 14.39
N LYS A 443 8.09 -17.38 14.19
CA LYS A 443 7.95 -18.59 15.01
C LYS A 443 8.80 -19.77 14.55
N PHE A 444 8.87 -20.02 13.25
CA PHE A 444 9.45 -21.26 12.69
C PHE A 444 10.79 -21.06 11.97
N GLY A 445 11.21 -19.81 11.78
CA GLY A 445 12.38 -19.44 10.98
C GLY A 445 12.17 -19.69 9.49
N THR A 446 13.23 -19.47 8.70
CA THR A 446 13.23 -19.63 7.24
C THR A 446 13.36 -21.09 6.77
N ASN A 447 13.81 -22.01 7.64
CA ASN A 447 14.18 -23.38 7.26
C ASN A 447 13.02 -24.36 7.10
N LYS A 448 11.80 -24.00 7.52
CA LYS A 448 10.61 -24.87 7.47
C LYS A 448 9.61 -24.52 6.36
N LEU A 449 10.01 -23.67 5.42
CA LEU A 449 9.15 -23.22 4.33
C LEU A 449 8.89 -24.23 3.20
N PRO A 450 9.72 -25.28 2.93
CA PRO A 450 9.35 -26.46 2.12
C PRO A 450 7.95 -27.03 2.39
N GLN A 451 7.45 -26.86 3.62
CA GLN A 451 6.12 -27.30 4.05
C GLN A 451 4.99 -26.32 3.68
N ILE A 452 5.30 -25.05 3.39
CA ILE A 452 4.38 -24.04 2.81
C ILE A 452 4.31 -24.19 1.28
N TYR A 453 5.39 -24.61 0.62
CA TYR A 453 5.45 -24.83 -0.84
C TYR A 453 4.68 -26.07 -1.33
N ALA A 454 3.97 -26.80 -0.46
CA ALA A 454 3.41 -28.11 -0.76
C ALA A 454 2.19 -28.06 -1.71
N ALA A 455 2.45 -28.03 -3.02
CA ALA A 455 1.75 -28.96 -3.90
C ALA A 455 2.34 -30.34 -3.63
N THR A 456 1.50 -31.29 -3.21
CA THR A 456 1.85 -32.71 -3.14
C THR A 456 2.41 -33.15 -4.49
N LYS A 457 3.71 -33.44 -4.54
CA LYS A 457 4.24 -34.30 -5.61
C LYS A 457 3.57 -35.66 -5.46
N ASP A 458 3.15 -36.19 -6.60
CA ASP A 458 2.56 -37.52 -6.81
C ASP A 458 1.03 -37.58 -6.67
N GLY A 459 0.32 -37.13 -7.72
CA GLY A 459 -0.80 -37.84 -8.37
C GLY A 459 -2.03 -38.28 -7.56
N ALA A 460 -2.08 -38.07 -6.25
CA ALA A 460 -3.24 -38.30 -5.41
C ALA A 460 -4.00 -36.98 -5.34
N ALA A 461 -5.00 -36.84 -6.19
CA ALA A 461 -6.10 -35.93 -5.90
C ALA A 461 -6.71 -36.39 -4.58
N ALA A 462 -6.33 -35.75 -3.47
CA ALA A 462 -7.12 -35.81 -2.26
C ALA A 462 -8.46 -35.17 -2.63
N GLU A 463 -9.52 -35.96 -2.67
CA GLU A 463 -10.88 -35.45 -2.70
C GLU A 463 -11.02 -34.41 -1.56
N GLY A 464 -11.02 -33.13 -1.93
CA GLY A 464 -11.16 -32.03 -0.97
C GLY A 464 -10.25 -30.81 -1.13
N VAL A 465 -9.36 -30.72 -2.12
CA VAL A 465 -8.62 -29.46 -2.37
C VAL A 465 -8.49 -29.15 -3.87
N SER A 466 -9.40 -28.33 -4.39
CA SER A 466 -9.23 -27.58 -5.65
C SER A 466 -9.19 -26.10 -5.29
N GLY A 467 -8.05 -25.42 -5.50
CA GLY A 467 -7.94 -24.03 -5.07
C GLY A 467 -6.65 -23.35 -5.48
N LEU A 468 -6.52 -23.06 -6.77
CA LEU A 468 -5.76 -21.91 -7.26
C LEU A 468 -6.58 -21.32 -8.41
N VAL A 469 -7.53 -20.44 -8.07
CA VAL A 469 -8.11 -19.53 -9.04
C VAL A 469 -7.06 -18.46 -9.27
N THR A 470 -6.32 -18.61 -10.37
CA THR A 470 -5.70 -17.47 -11.04
C THR A 470 -6.82 -16.48 -11.38
N TRP A 471 -6.53 -15.18 -11.40
CA TRP A 471 -7.37 -14.25 -12.16
C TRP A 471 -7.68 -14.91 -13.52
N PRO A 472 -8.93 -15.25 -13.85
CA PRO A 472 -9.26 -15.65 -15.20
C PRO A 472 -9.20 -14.35 -16.01
N VAL A 473 -8.21 -14.21 -16.87
CA VAL A 473 -8.40 -13.36 -18.05
C VAL A 473 -9.52 -14.01 -18.82
N ALA A 474 -10.71 -13.39 -18.80
CA ALA A 474 -11.83 -13.86 -19.60
C ALA A 474 -11.40 -13.81 -21.07
N MET A 475 -11.24 -14.97 -21.70
CA MET A 475 -11.13 -15.08 -23.15
C MET A 475 -12.53 -14.84 -23.71
N GLY A 476 -12.80 -13.63 -24.21
CA GLY A 476 -14.01 -13.38 -24.98
C GLY A 476 -13.92 -14.06 -26.33
N GLU A 477 -14.91 -14.90 -26.66
CA GLU A 477 -15.11 -15.35 -28.04
C GLU A 477 -15.39 -14.11 -28.91
N GLY A 478 -14.68 -14.02 -30.04
CA GLY A 478 -14.68 -12.85 -30.89
C GLY A 478 -16.04 -12.55 -31.52
N ASP A 479 -16.37 -11.27 -31.59
CA ASP A 479 -17.31 -10.74 -32.57
C ASP A 479 -16.49 -10.00 -33.64
N GLU A 480 -16.56 -10.52 -34.87
CA GLU A 480 -15.85 -10.00 -36.03
C GLU A 480 -16.27 -8.55 -36.34
N GLY A 481 -15.28 -7.66 -36.40
CA GLY A 481 -15.39 -6.39 -37.13
C GLY A 481 -16.01 -5.22 -36.37
N LYS A 482 -15.18 -4.52 -35.58
CA LYS A 482 -15.25 -3.06 -35.34
C LYS A 482 -13.96 -2.62 -34.64
N GLU A 483 -13.11 -1.88 -35.35
CA GLU A 483 -11.92 -1.21 -34.79
C GLU A 483 -12.37 -0.05 -33.89
N GLY A 484 -12.41 -0.31 -32.58
CA GLY A 484 -12.55 0.70 -31.54
C GLY A 484 -11.93 0.15 -30.27
N MET A 485 -10.85 0.77 -29.77
CA MET A 485 -10.17 0.35 -28.55
C MET A 485 -11.07 0.56 -27.33
N SER A 486 -11.78 -0.49 -26.93
CA SER A 486 -12.42 -0.58 -25.62
C SER A 486 -11.38 -0.95 -24.56
N ARG A 487 -11.48 -0.31 -23.40
CA ARG A 487 -10.82 -0.74 -22.17
C ARG A 487 -11.21 -2.21 -21.94
N VAL A 488 -10.22 -3.09 -21.74
CA VAL A 488 -10.50 -4.34 -21.01
C VAL A 488 -10.83 -3.89 -19.59
N VAL A 489 -12.11 -3.60 -19.37
CA VAL A 489 -12.69 -3.64 -18.04
C VAL A 489 -12.42 -5.06 -17.57
N SER A 490 -11.98 -5.20 -16.34
CA SER A 490 -11.47 -6.47 -15.86
C SER A 490 -12.47 -7.62 -15.96
N HIS A 491 -13.75 -7.38 -16.24
CA HIS A 491 -14.63 -8.37 -16.84
C HIS A 491 -15.59 -7.72 -17.86
N GLY A 492 -15.74 -8.32 -19.04
CA GLY A 492 -16.90 -8.11 -19.90
C GLY A 492 -18.08 -8.91 -19.33
N LEU A 493 -19.26 -8.28 -19.25
CA LEU A 493 -20.51 -8.97 -18.95
C LEU A 493 -20.86 -9.88 -20.14
N GLY A 494 -20.93 -11.19 -19.87
CA GLY A 494 -21.41 -12.22 -20.77
C GLY A 494 -21.84 -13.43 -19.97
#